data_AF-A0A7S3EKJ3-F1
#
_entry.id   AF-A0A7S3EKJ3-F1
#
_cell.length_a   1.000
_cell.length_b   1.000
_cell.length_c   1.000
_cell.angle_alpha   90.00
_cell.angle_beta   90.00
_cell.angle_gamma   90.00
#
_symmetry.space_group_name_H-M   'P 1'
#
loop_
_entity.id
_entity.type
_entity.pdbx_description
1 polymer ?
#
loop_
_entity_poly.entity_id
_entity_poly.type
_entity_poly.pdbx_seq_one_letter_code
_entity_poly.pdbx_strand_id
1 'polypeptide(L)'
;MRTKAAKRIPREASKLAHMTDLNEALEAFWRSTEEGSVKDWGLRRIMSALRTADEPKAFKEAMKVKNATKENRALPKFGDAENTILIQLAAKHSSAKATRDTLELLREEGVAIKRRSYLPVLNASLEEGNIGLFFDTLKNAVDAGVKFTGGDYYELFMNMIRSENGTATLKLLRHLRDLKSSAGSPLFSRAEALNILAAAKRSKVCDVKFVSEMGLTGNCPECGTALAEEAVDTSDLDAFIDALKKVAFRGQLLRTYVENLDKWLATVGPFEVVIDSANVCYEKGIDKHTENNVDKLFMISIQCDANGQSHCFVASEGMNPVMRRLIDAGKSVVYVPAQLNDDSVILYIALWSHRQTRRFSHGKVVTNDNFRDVVEHMSKTVDSRPFSKWKARACVSHEDRALNVMQMNARGGHYAEKFQSNAAEVYWHIPVNDRVPNNRPWLCVRMLPKQKA
;
A
#
# COMPACT_ATOMS: atom_id res chain seq x y z
N MET A 1 64.72 5.19 -8.34
CA MET A 1 63.54 5.08 -9.23
C MET A 1 63.10 3.63 -9.32
N ARG A 2 62.03 3.23 -8.63
CA ARG A 2 61.38 1.91 -8.80
C ARG A 2 60.15 2.11 -9.67
N THR A 3 60.24 1.71 -10.94
CA THR A 3 59.12 1.70 -11.88
C THR A 3 58.14 0.59 -11.47
N LYS A 4 56.92 0.98 -11.05
CA LYS A 4 55.80 0.06 -10.88
C LYS A 4 55.42 -0.48 -12.26
N ALA A 5 55.81 -1.72 -12.55
CA ALA A 5 55.26 -2.46 -13.68
C ALA A 5 53.75 -2.61 -13.48
N ALA A 6 52.95 -1.92 -14.30
CA ALA A 6 51.52 -2.13 -14.36
C ALA A 6 51.28 -3.56 -14.85
N LYS A 7 50.81 -4.46 -13.96
CA LYS A 7 50.34 -5.79 -14.34
C LYS A 7 49.22 -5.61 -15.38
N ARG A 8 49.54 -5.88 -16.64
CA ARG A 8 48.58 -5.99 -17.75
C ARG A 8 47.46 -6.93 -17.30
N ILE A 9 46.22 -6.46 -17.38
CA ILE A 9 45.04 -7.33 -17.20
C ILE A 9 45.15 -8.42 -18.28
N PRO A 10 45.14 -9.72 -17.93
CA PRO A 10 45.19 -10.79 -18.93
C PRO A 10 44.06 -10.60 -19.95
N ARG A 11 44.38 -10.72 -21.25
CA ARG A 11 43.41 -10.60 -22.36
C ARG A 11 42.21 -11.56 -22.22
N GLU A 12 42.35 -12.63 -21.44
CA GLU A 12 41.35 -13.67 -21.25
C GLU A 12 40.22 -13.26 -20.31
N ALA A 13 40.49 -12.37 -19.36
CA ALA A 13 39.46 -11.76 -18.53
C ALA A 13 38.39 -11.01 -19.37
N SER A 14 38.80 -10.38 -20.46
CA SER A 14 37.87 -9.72 -21.39
C SER A 14 36.99 -10.71 -22.17
N LYS A 15 37.38 -11.99 -22.29
CA LYS A 15 36.60 -13.00 -23.02
C LYS A 15 35.37 -13.48 -22.24
N LEU A 16 35.48 -13.59 -20.90
CA LEU A 16 34.36 -13.91 -20.00
C LEU A 16 33.15 -12.97 -20.12
N ALA A 17 33.35 -11.75 -20.65
CA ALA A 17 32.26 -10.79 -20.84
C ALA A 17 31.32 -11.14 -22.01
N HIS A 18 31.77 -11.97 -22.96
CA HIS A 18 31.09 -12.25 -24.23
C HIS A 18 30.79 -13.75 -24.47
N MET A 19 31.16 -14.62 -23.53
CA MET A 19 30.95 -16.07 -23.66
C MET A 19 29.49 -16.42 -23.39
N THR A 20 28.85 -17.06 -24.37
CA THR A 20 27.48 -17.59 -24.27
C THR A 20 27.44 -19.05 -23.85
N ASP A 21 28.55 -19.78 -24.01
CA ASP A 21 28.67 -21.19 -23.61
C ASP A 21 29.08 -21.29 -22.13
N LEU A 22 28.32 -22.08 -21.36
CA LEU A 22 28.55 -22.26 -19.93
C LEU A 22 29.86 -23.01 -19.63
N ASN A 23 30.21 -24.02 -20.42
CA ASN A 23 31.41 -24.83 -20.20
C ASN A 23 32.65 -23.99 -20.45
N GLU A 24 32.66 -23.23 -21.54
CA GLU A 24 33.77 -22.32 -21.83
C GLU A 24 33.94 -21.25 -20.73
N ALA A 25 32.84 -20.71 -20.21
CA ALA A 25 32.87 -19.74 -19.13
C ALA A 25 33.40 -20.35 -17.81
N LEU A 26 33.02 -21.59 -17.49
CA LEU A 26 33.52 -22.32 -16.33
C LEU A 26 35.01 -22.64 -16.46
N GLU A 27 35.46 -23.13 -17.62
CA GLU A 27 36.87 -23.39 -17.89
C GLU A 27 37.71 -22.12 -17.77
N ALA A 28 37.25 -21.01 -18.36
CA ALA A 28 37.92 -19.71 -18.26
C ALA A 28 37.98 -19.21 -16.82
N PHE A 29 36.91 -19.41 -16.04
CA PHE A 29 36.88 -19.06 -14.62
C PHE A 29 37.90 -19.88 -13.82
N TRP A 30 37.90 -21.21 -13.96
CA TRP A 30 38.79 -22.10 -13.20
C TRP A 30 40.27 -21.88 -13.56
N ARG A 31 40.59 -21.70 -14.84
CA ARG A 31 41.95 -21.31 -15.26
C ARG A 31 42.37 -19.98 -14.62
N SER A 32 41.49 -18.98 -14.62
CA SER A 32 41.77 -17.69 -13.99
C SER A 32 41.97 -17.80 -12.47
N THR A 33 41.28 -18.74 -11.80
CA THR A 33 41.48 -18.98 -10.37
C THR A 33 42.85 -19.58 -10.07
N GLU A 34 43.35 -20.50 -10.90
CA GLU A 34 44.70 -21.07 -10.78
C GLU A 34 45.79 -20.01 -10.97
N GLU A 35 45.56 -19.05 -11.86
CA GLU A 35 46.46 -17.92 -12.09
C GLU A 35 46.39 -16.81 -11.02
N GLY A 36 45.44 -16.91 -10.07
CA GLY A 36 45.21 -15.89 -9.05
C GLY A 36 44.74 -14.54 -9.61
N SER A 37 44.07 -14.54 -10.77
CA SER A 37 43.73 -13.33 -11.52
C SER A 37 42.23 -12.94 -11.45
N VAL A 38 41.40 -13.75 -10.79
CA VAL A 38 39.95 -13.50 -10.67
C VAL A 38 39.66 -12.29 -9.79
N LYS A 39 38.93 -11.32 -10.37
CA LYS A 39 38.38 -10.16 -9.68
C LYS A 39 36.86 -10.27 -9.56
N ASP A 40 36.24 -9.40 -8.76
CA ASP A 40 34.78 -9.39 -8.49
C ASP A 40 33.91 -9.47 -9.75
N TRP A 41 34.31 -8.78 -10.82
CA TRP A 41 33.56 -8.78 -12.07
C TRP A 41 33.55 -10.17 -12.75
N GLY A 42 34.61 -10.96 -12.59
CA GLY A 42 34.69 -12.34 -13.11
C GLY A 42 33.75 -13.28 -12.36
N LEU A 43 33.70 -13.16 -11.03
CA LEU A 43 32.73 -13.89 -10.19
C LEU A 43 31.29 -13.54 -10.57
N ARG A 44 30.97 -12.25 -10.72
CA ARG A 44 29.63 -11.79 -11.16
C ARG A 44 29.22 -12.37 -12.51
N ARG A 45 30.17 -12.46 -13.45
CA ARG A 45 29.91 -12.97 -14.79
C ARG A 45 29.65 -14.46 -14.79
N ILE A 46 30.47 -15.26 -14.11
CA ILE A 46 30.22 -16.71 -14.05
C ILE A 46 28.90 -17.02 -13.34
N MET A 47 28.57 -16.30 -12.26
CA MET A 47 27.28 -16.46 -11.58
C MET A 47 26.11 -16.05 -12.48
N SER A 48 26.26 -14.98 -13.27
CA SER A 48 25.23 -14.59 -14.25
C SER A 48 25.07 -15.63 -15.36
N ALA A 49 26.16 -16.20 -15.88
CA ALA A 49 26.14 -17.23 -16.91
C ALA A 49 25.47 -18.51 -16.39
N LEU A 50 25.81 -18.93 -15.16
CA LEU A 50 25.16 -20.04 -14.47
C LEU A 50 23.66 -19.81 -14.33
N ARG A 51 23.22 -18.61 -13.93
CA ARG A 51 21.80 -18.25 -13.81
C ARG A 51 21.04 -18.43 -15.13
N THR A 52 21.64 -18.00 -16.23
CA THR A 52 21.00 -18.05 -17.56
C THR A 52 21.04 -19.42 -18.20
N ALA A 53 21.98 -20.27 -17.78
CA ALA A 53 22.06 -21.63 -18.27
C ALA A 53 20.79 -22.42 -17.91
N ASP A 54 20.33 -23.24 -18.85
CA ASP A 54 19.23 -24.16 -18.64
C ASP A 54 19.73 -25.59 -18.41
N GLU A 55 20.77 -25.71 -17.58
CA GLU A 55 21.44 -26.97 -17.31
C GLU A 55 21.26 -27.41 -15.85
N PRO A 56 20.81 -28.65 -15.58
CA PRO A 56 20.67 -29.16 -14.20
C PRO A 56 21.96 -29.07 -13.36
N LYS A 57 23.13 -29.10 -14.01
CA LYS A 57 24.43 -29.01 -13.35
C LYS A 57 24.78 -27.60 -12.84
N ALA A 58 24.08 -26.55 -13.33
CA ALA A 58 24.41 -25.16 -13.02
C ALA A 58 24.40 -24.86 -11.51
N PHE A 59 23.44 -25.42 -10.76
CA PHE A 59 23.42 -25.25 -9.30
C PHE A 59 24.63 -25.90 -8.61
N LYS A 60 25.02 -27.11 -9.04
CA LYS A 60 26.19 -27.82 -8.49
C LYS A 60 27.48 -27.05 -8.76
N GLU A 61 27.64 -26.49 -9.97
CA GLU A 61 28.79 -25.66 -10.33
C GLU A 61 28.81 -24.35 -9.55
N ALA A 62 27.66 -23.69 -9.36
CA ALA A 62 27.56 -22.48 -8.52
C ALA A 62 28.00 -22.75 -7.07
N MET A 63 27.62 -23.90 -6.50
CA MET A 63 28.08 -24.32 -5.17
C MET A 63 29.58 -24.57 -5.11
N LYS A 64 30.19 -25.16 -6.15
CA LYS A 64 31.66 -25.29 -6.24
C LYS A 64 32.34 -23.94 -6.27
N VAL A 65 31.83 -22.99 -7.07
CA VAL A 65 32.34 -21.61 -7.12
C VAL A 65 32.25 -20.96 -5.75
N LYS A 66 31.12 -21.10 -5.04
CA LYS A 66 30.96 -20.60 -3.67
C LYS A 66 32.00 -21.19 -2.70
N ASN A 67 32.15 -22.51 -2.69
CA ASN A 67 33.11 -23.17 -1.80
C ASN A 67 34.56 -22.74 -2.09
N ALA A 68 34.93 -22.63 -3.36
CA ALA A 68 36.25 -22.13 -3.76
C ALA A 68 36.51 -20.71 -3.24
N THR A 69 35.52 -19.81 -3.27
CA THR A 69 35.67 -18.45 -2.72
C THR A 69 35.80 -18.39 -1.19
N LYS A 70 35.32 -19.42 -0.48
CA LYS A 70 35.52 -19.54 0.97
C LYS A 70 36.91 -20.04 1.32
N GLU A 71 37.40 -21.03 0.57
CA GLU A 71 38.70 -21.68 0.81
C GLU A 71 39.86 -20.79 0.36
N ASN A 72 39.71 -20.10 -0.78
CA ASN A 72 40.74 -19.25 -1.34
C ASN A 72 40.52 -17.78 -1.01
N ARG A 73 41.29 -17.26 -0.04
CA ARG A 73 41.26 -15.84 0.37
C ARG A 73 41.63 -14.85 -0.73
N ALA A 74 42.27 -15.30 -1.82
CA ALA A 74 42.60 -14.45 -2.96
C ALA A 74 41.39 -14.20 -3.88
N LEU A 75 40.32 -14.99 -3.75
CA LEU A 75 39.12 -14.83 -4.54
C LEU A 75 38.15 -13.81 -3.93
N PRO A 76 37.37 -13.11 -4.76
CA PRO A 76 36.25 -12.29 -4.31
C PRO A 76 35.26 -13.09 -3.47
N LYS A 77 34.78 -12.49 -2.37
CA LYS A 77 33.69 -13.07 -1.59
C LYS A 77 32.36 -12.88 -2.31
N PHE A 78 31.42 -13.80 -2.08
CA PHE A 78 30.04 -13.64 -2.53
C PHE A 78 29.39 -12.42 -1.88
N GLY A 79 28.79 -11.57 -2.71
CA GLY A 79 27.91 -10.50 -2.27
C GLY A 79 26.43 -10.92 -2.34
N ASP A 80 25.55 -9.96 -2.07
CA ASP A 80 24.11 -10.22 -2.05
C ASP A 80 23.56 -10.73 -3.39
N ALA A 81 24.14 -10.28 -4.51
CA ALA A 81 23.67 -10.63 -5.84
C ALA A 81 23.97 -12.11 -6.13
N GLU A 82 25.20 -12.54 -5.89
CA GLU A 82 25.65 -13.91 -6.09
C GLU A 82 24.91 -14.87 -5.16
N ASN A 83 24.68 -14.47 -3.91
CA ASN A 83 23.87 -15.24 -2.96
C ASN A 83 22.41 -15.38 -3.42
N THR A 84 21.82 -14.32 -3.99
CA THR A 84 20.46 -14.40 -4.55
C THR A 84 20.42 -15.34 -5.76
N ILE A 85 21.43 -15.29 -6.64
CA ILE A 85 21.54 -16.18 -7.80
C ILE A 85 21.61 -17.64 -7.35
N LEU A 86 22.37 -17.93 -6.30
CA LEU A 86 22.51 -19.29 -5.78
C LEU A 86 21.16 -19.87 -5.35
N ILE A 87 20.34 -19.08 -4.65
CA ILE A 87 18.99 -19.49 -4.24
C ILE A 87 18.09 -19.67 -5.48
N GLN A 88 18.18 -18.78 -6.47
CA GLN A 88 17.42 -18.92 -7.72
C GLN A 88 17.79 -20.19 -8.50
N LEU A 89 19.08 -20.55 -8.53
CA LEU A 89 19.56 -21.79 -9.14
C LEU A 89 19.07 -23.02 -8.38
N ALA A 90 19.06 -22.99 -7.05
CA ALA A 90 18.49 -24.04 -6.23
C ALA A 90 17.00 -24.24 -6.54
N ALA A 91 16.24 -23.14 -6.65
CA ALA A 91 14.81 -23.17 -6.99
C ALA A 91 14.57 -23.74 -8.40
N LYS A 92 15.41 -23.38 -9.37
CA LYS A 92 15.24 -23.78 -10.77
C LYS A 92 15.65 -25.23 -11.05
N HIS A 93 16.69 -25.73 -10.39
CA HIS A 93 17.35 -26.99 -10.77
C HIS A 93 17.45 -28.03 -9.66
N SER A 94 16.84 -27.79 -8.50
CA SER A 94 16.87 -28.72 -7.37
C SER A 94 15.47 -28.98 -6.83
N SER A 95 15.25 -28.78 -5.54
CA SER A 95 13.93 -28.89 -4.90
C SER A 95 13.63 -27.68 -4.03
N ALA A 96 12.36 -27.48 -3.66
CA ALA A 96 11.95 -26.44 -2.72
C ALA A 96 12.68 -26.58 -1.38
N LYS A 97 12.90 -27.82 -0.93
CA LYS A 97 13.68 -28.12 0.28
C LYS A 97 15.14 -27.69 0.12
N ALA A 98 15.81 -28.10 -0.96
CA ALA A 98 17.20 -27.69 -1.20
C ALA A 98 17.34 -26.15 -1.35
N THR A 99 16.32 -25.50 -1.91
CA THR A 99 16.25 -24.04 -2.00
C THR A 99 16.15 -23.40 -0.62
N ARG A 100 15.33 -23.98 0.28
CA ARG A 100 15.24 -23.55 1.67
C ARG A 100 16.55 -23.76 2.42
N ASP A 101 17.16 -24.94 2.28
CA ASP A 101 18.43 -25.29 2.92
C ASP A 101 19.55 -24.33 2.47
N THR A 102 19.55 -23.93 1.20
CA THR A 102 20.48 -22.93 0.66
C THR A 102 20.26 -21.55 1.31
N LEU A 103 19.00 -21.14 1.54
CA LEU A 103 18.68 -19.89 2.22
C LEU A 103 19.10 -19.92 3.69
N GLU A 104 18.89 -21.04 4.39
CA GLU A 104 19.31 -21.21 5.79
C GLU A 104 20.84 -21.22 5.93
N LEU A 105 21.55 -21.94 5.05
CA LEU A 105 23.01 -21.91 4.99
C LEU A 105 23.55 -20.48 4.86
N LEU A 106 22.94 -19.66 4.00
CA LEU A 106 23.32 -18.25 3.85
C LEU A 106 23.06 -17.44 5.12
N ARG A 107 21.96 -17.73 5.83
CA ARG A 107 21.66 -17.07 7.10
C ARG A 107 22.68 -17.44 8.18
N GLU A 108 23.06 -18.71 8.29
CA GLU A 108 24.08 -19.21 9.22
C GLU A 108 25.45 -18.59 8.94
N GLU A 109 25.76 -18.29 7.68
CA GLU A 109 26.95 -17.55 7.26
C GLU A 109 26.90 -16.04 7.58
N GLY A 110 25.83 -15.56 8.22
CA GLY A 110 25.64 -14.15 8.56
C GLY A 110 25.23 -13.27 7.37
N VAL A 111 24.77 -13.87 6.27
CA VAL A 111 24.28 -13.10 5.12
C VAL A 111 22.89 -12.53 5.44
N ALA A 112 22.73 -11.22 5.27
CA ALA A 112 21.45 -10.56 5.42
C ALA A 112 20.46 -11.02 4.33
N ILE A 113 19.47 -11.82 4.72
CA ILE A 113 18.46 -12.35 3.80
C ILE A 113 17.43 -11.28 3.46
N LYS A 114 17.22 -11.04 2.17
CA LYS A 114 16.31 -10.00 1.65
C LYS A 114 15.06 -10.60 1.03
N ARG A 115 14.05 -9.75 0.76
CA ARG A 115 12.81 -10.11 0.03
C ARG A 115 13.03 -11.01 -1.19
N ARG A 116 13.99 -10.64 -2.05
CA ARG A 116 14.35 -11.37 -3.28
C ARG A 116 14.94 -12.77 -3.04
N SER A 117 15.39 -13.07 -1.82
CA SER A 117 15.92 -14.37 -1.43
C SER A 117 14.80 -15.32 -0.99
N TYR A 118 13.71 -14.82 -0.42
CA TYR A 118 12.57 -15.63 -0.01
C TYR A 118 11.65 -16.03 -1.17
N LEU A 119 11.45 -15.13 -2.15
CA LEU A 119 10.54 -15.38 -3.27
C LEU A 119 10.82 -16.68 -4.04
N PRO A 120 12.08 -17.03 -4.40
CA PRO A 120 12.35 -18.30 -5.08
C PRO A 120 11.96 -19.53 -4.25
N VAL A 121 12.18 -19.50 -2.93
CA VAL A 121 11.79 -20.61 -2.02
C VAL A 121 10.27 -20.75 -1.99
N LEU A 122 9.56 -19.63 -1.87
CA LEU A 122 8.10 -19.61 -1.85
C LEU A 122 7.52 -20.17 -3.15
N ASN A 123 8.03 -19.72 -4.31
CA ASN A 123 7.57 -20.20 -5.60
C ASN A 123 7.86 -21.69 -5.82
N ALA A 124 9.09 -22.14 -5.54
CA ALA A 124 9.45 -23.56 -5.64
C ALA A 124 8.55 -24.43 -4.74
N SER A 125 8.24 -23.96 -3.52
CA SER A 125 7.33 -24.67 -2.61
C SER A 125 5.91 -24.80 -3.18
N LEU A 126 5.42 -23.79 -3.90
CA LEU A 126 4.10 -23.85 -4.55
C LEU A 126 4.11 -24.76 -5.77
N GLU A 127 5.15 -24.68 -6.60
CA GLU A 127 5.32 -25.51 -7.80
C GLU A 127 5.37 -27.00 -7.45
N GLU A 128 6.03 -27.36 -6.35
CA GLU A 128 6.07 -28.74 -5.84
C GLU A 128 4.84 -29.14 -5.02
N GLY A 129 3.90 -28.21 -4.78
CA GLY A 129 2.74 -28.46 -3.90
C GLY A 129 3.08 -28.61 -2.41
N ASN A 130 4.28 -28.23 -1.98
CA ASN A 130 4.72 -28.26 -0.59
C ASN A 130 4.21 -27.05 0.20
N ILE A 131 2.91 -27.08 0.50
CA ILE A 131 2.20 -25.98 1.18
C ILE A 131 2.72 -25.72 2.61
N GLY A 132 3.19 -26.76 3.31
CA GLY A 132 3.77 -26.62 4.64
C GLY A 132 5.02 -25.75 4.59
N LEU A 133 5.97 -26.12 3.73
CA LEU A 133 7.22 -25.37 3.52
C LEU A 133 6.96 -23.93 3.05
N PHE A 134 5.94 -23.72 2.22
CA PHE A 134 5.53 -22.39 1.80
C PHE A 134 5.16 -21.49 3.00
N PHE A 135 4.25 -21.93 3.86
CA PHE A 135 3.78 -21.09 4.98
C PHE A 135 4.85 -20.91 6.05
N ASP A 136 5.65 -21.95 6.31
CA ASP A 136 6.79 -21.84 7.22
C ASP A 136 7.82 -20.84 6.69
N THR A 137 8.10 -20.87 5.38
CA THR A 137 9.00 -19.92 4.73
C THR A 137 8.46 -18.50 4.80
N LEU A 138 7.17 -18.31 4.53
CA LEU A 138 6.51 -17.00 4.55
C LEU A 138 6.51 -16.41 5.96
N LYS A 139 6.16 -17.22 6.96
CA LYS A 139 6.22 -16.83 8.37
C LYS A 139 7.64 -16.41 8.77
N ASN A 140 8.65 -17.23 8.45
CA ASN A 140 10.04 -16.92 8.76
C ASN A 140 10.52 -15.63 8.07
N ALA A 141 10.02 -15.31 6.87
CA ALA A 141 10.31 -14.04 6.21
C ALA A 141 9.70 -12.85 6.97
N VAL A 142 8.43 -12.96 7.37
CA VAL A 142 7.71 -11.92 8.12
C VAL A 142 8.35 -11.70 9.49
N ASP A 143 8.66 -12.76 10.23
CA ASP A 143 9.32 -12.70 11.54
C ASP A 143 10.73 -12.08 11.44
N ALA A 144 11.41 -12.26 10.30
CA ALA A 144 12.68 -11.60 9.99
C ALA A 144 12.53 -10.13 9.52
N GLY A 145 11.32 -9.55 9.58
CA GLY A 145 11.05 -8.16 9.21
C GLY A 145 11.03 -7.89 7.70
N VAL A 146 10.93 -8.94 6.86
CA VAL A 146 10.86 -8.78 5.40
C VAL A 146 9.50 -8.27 4.99
N LYS A 147 9.47 -7.11 4.33
CA LYS A 147 8.26 -6.51 3.76
C LYS A 147 8.07 -6.96 2.31
N PHE A 148 6.95 -7.62 2.03
CA PHE A 148 6.50 -7.95 0.68
C PHE A 148 5.66 -6.81 0.08
N THR A 149 5.65 -6.70 -1.24
CA THR A 149 4.85 -5.72 -1.99
C THR A 149 3.51 -6.31 -2.45
N GLY A 150 2.59 -5.48 -2.95
CA GLY A 150 1.35 -5.95 -3.57
C GLY A 150 1.59 -6.92 -4.74
N GLY A 151 2.59 -6.63 -5.58
CA GLY A 151 2.98 -7.51 -6.69
C GLY A 151 3.50 -8.87 -6.25
N ASP A 152 4.23 -8.94 -5.12
CA ASP A 152 4.66 -10.23 -4.58
C ASP A 152 3.46 -11.09 -4.18
N TYR A 153 2.50 -10.50 -3.46
CA TYR A 153 1.29 -11.21 -3.03
C TYR A 153 0.40 -11.61 -4.20
N TYR A 154 0.33 -10.79 -5.26
CA TYR A 154 -0.34 -11.16 -6.51
C TYR A 154 0.26 -12.43 -7.11
N GLU A 155 1.59 -12.49 -7.29
CA GLU A 155 2.25 -13.67 -7.86
C GLU A 155 2.04 -14.92 -6.99
N LEU A 156 2.20 -14.80 -5.66
CA LEU A 156 1.96 -15.91 -4.74
C LEU A 156 0.50 -16.40 -4.79
N PHE A 157 -0.46 -15.48 -4.88
CA PHE A 157 -1.87 -15.83 -4.97
C PHE A 157 -2.23 -16.50 -6.30
N MET A 158 -1.70 -16.00 -7.42
CA MET A 158 -1.87 -16.61 -8.75
C MET A 158 -1.28 -18.01 -8.80
N ASN A 159 -0.08 -18.21 -8.27
CA ASN A 159 0.56 -19.52 -8.21
C ASN A 159 -0.25 -20.50 -7.34
N MET A 160 -0.82 -20.04 -6.23
CA MET A 160 -1.74 -20.87 -5.43
C MET A 160 -3.02 -21.25 -6.16
N ILE A 161 -3.68 -20.31 -6.86
CA ILE A 161 -4.89 -20.65 -7.64
C ILE A 161 -4.55 -21.67 -8.73
N ARG A 162 -3.41 -21.49 -9.43
CA ARG A 162 -2.93 -22.42 -10.47
C ARG A 162 -2.64 -23.81 -9.93
N SER A 163 -2.20 -23.92 -8.67
CA SER A 163 -1.95 -25.22 -8.01
C SER A 163 -3.23 -25.99 -7.64
N GLU A 164 -4.41 -25.40 -7.82
CA GLU A 164 -5.72 -25.95 -7.45
C GLU A 164 -5.84 -26.39 -5.97
N ASN A 165 -4.96 -25.88 -5.10
CA ASN A 165 -4.97 -26.21 -3.68
C ASN A 165 -5.82 -25.24 -2.86
N GLY A 166 -7.11 -25.54 -2.73
CA GLY A 166 -8.03 -24.64 -2.03
C GLY A 166 -7.75 -24.39 -0.55
N THR A 167 -7.08 -25.34 0.12
CA THR A 167 -6.66 -25.15 1.52
C THR A 167 -5.51 -24.16 1.60
N ALA A 168 -4.55 -24.23 0.68
CA ALA A 168 -3.46 -23.27 0.58
C ALA A 168 -3.98 -21.87 0.24
N THR A 169 -4.83 -21.76 -0.78
CA THR A 169 -5.45 -20.49 -1.20
C THR A 169 -6.16 -19.83 -0.02
N LEU A 170 -6.99 -20.57 0.72
CA LEU A 170 -7.67 -20.04 1.91
C LEU A 170 -6.70 -19.61 3.02
N LYS A 171 -5.66 -20.39 3.29
CA LYS A 171 -4.63 -20.02 4.28
C LYS A 171 -3.88 -18.75 3.87
N LEU A 172 -3.57 -18.58 2.59
CA LEU A 172 -2.91 -17.37 2.08
C LEU A 172 -3.85 -16.18 2.19
N LEU A 173 -5.13 -16.33 1.84
CA LEU A 173 -6.12 -15.26 2.00
C LEU A 173 -6.26 -14.80 3.46
N ARG A 174 -6.26 -15.74 4.41
CA ARG A 174 -6.23 -15.41 5.85
C ARG A 174 -4.96 -14.66 6.24
N HIS A 175 -3.80 -15.14 5.77
CA HIS A 175 -2.54 -14.49 6.04
C HIS A 175 -2.47 -13.06 5.45
N LEU A 176 -2.99 -12.87 4.23
CA LEU A 176 -3.11 -11.56 3.58
C LEU A 176 -4.00 -10.59 4.36
N ARG A 177 -5.13 -11.07 4.88
CA ARG A 177 -6.00 -10.29 5.79
C ARG A 177 -5.22 -9.81 7.00
N ASP A 178 -4.52 -10.73 7.66
CA ASP A 178 -3.84 -10.44 8.92
C ASP A 178 -2.66 -9.47 8.71
N LEU A 179 -1.90 -9.62 7.62
CA LEU A 179 -0.83 -8.71 7.23
C LEU A 179 -1.32 -7.30 6.89
N LYS A 180 -2.48 -7.16 6.23
CA LYS A 180 -3.02 -5.87 5.77
C LYS A 180 -3.62 -5.01 6.89
N SER A 181 -3.85 -5.59 8.07
CA SER A 181 -4.05 -4.76 9.27
C SER A 181 -2.91 -3.75 9.46
N SER A 182 -1.70 -4.06 8.97
CA SER A 182 -0.48 -3.25 9.11
C SER A 182 0.02 -2.50 7.86
N ALA A 183 -0.40 -2.82 6.62
CA ALA A 183 0.32 -2.34 5.41
C ALA A 183 -0.47 -1.42 4.45
N GLY A 184 -1.69 -1.00 4.79
CA GLY A 184 -2.47 0.08 4.13
C GLY A 184 -2.29 0.28 2.62
N SER A 185 -3.01 -0.46 1.76
CA SER A 185 -3.32 -0.17 0.33
C SER A 185 -3.95 -1.40 -0.36
N PRO A 186 -4.61 -1.30 -1.54
CA PRO A 186 -5.23 -2.43 -2.27
C PRO A 186 -4.21 -3.49 -2.72
N LEU A 187 -4.65 -4.74 -2.89
CA LEU A 187 -3.78 -5.89 -3.22
C LEU A 187 -3.49 -6.00 -4.72
N PHE A 188 -4.48 -5.70 -5.57
CA PHE A 188 -4.46 -6.06 -6.98
C PHE A 188 -4.97 -4.90 -7.83
N SER A 189 -4.30 -4.59 -8.94
CA SER A 189 -4.83 -3.78 -10.03
C SER A 189 -6.01 -4.46 -10.71
N ARG A 190 -6.74 -3.70 -11.54
CA ARG A 190 -7.84 -4.25 -12.34
C ARG A 190 -7.39 -5.40 -13.26
N ALA A 191 -6.22 -5.29 -13.90
CA ALA A 191 -5.69 -6.34 -14.76
C ALA A 191 -5.39 -7.62 -13.97
N GLU A 192 -4.78 -7.47 -12.79
CA GLU A 192 -4.49 -8.58 -11.88
C GLU A 192 -5.77 -9.24 -11.35
N ALA A 193 -6.80 -8.44 -11.03
CA ALA A 193 -8.11 -8.93 -10.61
C ALA A 193 -8.82 -9.75 -11.70
N LEU A 194 -8.73 -9.33 -12.96
CA LEU A 194 -9.26 -10.09 -14.11
C LEU A 194 -8.51 -11.41 -14.32
N ASN A 195 -7.20 -11.44 -14.11
CA ASN A 195 -6.42 -12.68 -14.17
C ASN A 195 -6.80 -13.66 -13.07
N ILE A 196 -7.04 -13.15 -11.85
CA ILE A 196 -7.56 -13.94 -10.73
C ILE A 196 -8.91 -14.56 -11.10
N LEU A 197 -9.82 -13.77 -11.66
CA LEU A 197 -11.14 -14.25 -12.13
C LEU A 197 -11.01 -15.38 -13.15
N ALA A 198 -10.14 -15.20 -14.15
CA ALA A 198 -9.91 -16.22 -15.18
C ALA A 198 -9.29 -17.49 -14.61
N ALA A 199 -8.36 -17.38 -13.65
CA ALA A 199 -7.76 -18.52 -12.98
C ALA A 199 -8.76 -19.24 -12.07
N ALA A 200 -9.55 -18.50 -11.29
CA ALA A 200 -10.57 -19.05 -10.41
C ALA A 200 -11.65 -19.81 -11.18
N LYS A 201 -12.13 -19.29 -12.32
CA LYS A 201 -13.09 -19.98 -13.20
C LYS A 201 -12.59 -21.34 -13.70
N ARG A 202 -11.27 -21.50 -13.87
CA ARG A 202 -10.66 -22.78 -14.25
C ARG A 202 -10.49 -23.70 -13.06
N SER A 203 -10.26 -23.13 -11.87
CA SER A 203 -10.11 -23.88 -10.63
C SER A 203 -11.46 -24.39 -10.09
N LYS A 204 -11.46 -25.52 -9.40
CA LYS A 204 -12.64 -26.02 -8.65
C LYS A 204 -12.64 -25.58 -7.18
N VAL A 205 -11.86 -24.55 -6.85
CA VAL A 205 -11.52 -24.18 -5.47
C VAL A 205 -12.33 -23.00 -4.96
N CYS A 206 -12.59 -22.02 -5.82
CA CYS A 206 -13.27 -20.80 -5.46
C CYS A 206 -14.04 -20.27 -6.67
N ASP A 207 -15.18 -19.66 -6.37
CA ASP A 207 -15.96 -18.88 -7.32
C ASP A 207 -15.63 -17.40 -7.06
N VAL A 208 -15.20 -16.69 -8.10
CA VAL A 208 -14.81 -15.29 -7.99
C VAL A 208 -15.66 -14.49 -8.96
N LYS A 209 -16.24 -13.40 -8.45
CA LYS A 209 -17.02 -12.44 -9.21
C LYS A 209 -16.44 -11.04 -9.10
N PHE A 210 -16.51 -10.31 -10.20
CA PHE A 210 -16.16 -8.90 -10.23
C PHE A 210 -17.39 -8.08 -9.85
N VAL A 211 -17.24 -7.25 -8.82
CA VAL A 211 -18.26 -6.32 -8.35
C VAL A 211 -17.81 -4.94 -8.78
N SER A 212 -18.54 -4.31 -9.70
CA SER A 212 -18.18 -2.96 -10.20
C SER A 212 -18.21 -1.92 -9.08
N GLU A 213 -19.20 -2.01 -8.20
CA GLU A 213 -19.44 -1.05 -7.14
C GLU A 213 -19.98 -1.78 -5.90
N MET A 214 -19.49 -1.42 -4.71
CA MET A 214 -20.20 -1.74 -3.48
C MET A 214 -21.30 -0.71 -3.31
N GLY A 215 -22.54 -1.15 -3.09
CA GLY A 215 -23.65 -0.22 -2.88
C GLY A 215 -23.39 0.73 -1.71
N LEU A 216 -24.08 1.86 -1.66
CA LEU A 216 -23.95 2.87 -0.58
C LEU A 216 -24.15 2.27 0.83
N THR A 217 -24.87 1.15 0.92
CA THR A 217 -25.12 0.40 2.15
C THR A 217 -23.97 -0.50 2.57
N GLY A 218 -22.90 -0.63 1.77
CA GLY A 218 -21.79 -1.55 2.04
C GLY A 218 -22.10 -3.02 1.85
N ASN A 219 -23.27 -3.34 1.31
CA ASN A 219 -23.64 -4.71 1.01
C ASN A 219 -23.05 -5.09 -0.35
N CYS A 220 -22.38 -6.24 -0.40
CA CYS A 220 -21.94 -6.80 -1.66
C CYS A 220 -23.18 -7.19 -2.49
N PRO A 221 -23.35 -6.67 -3.71
CA PRO A 221 -24.51 -7.00 -4.54
C PRO A 221 -24.51 -8.47 -4.99
N GLU A 222 -23.36 -9.15 -4.98
CA GLU A 222 -23.23 -10.53 -5.44
C GLU A 222 -23.58 -11.58 -4.39
N CYS A 223 -23.28 -11.32 -3.12
CA CYS A 223 -23.52 -12.28 -2.03
C CYS A 223 -24.42 -11.73 -0.92
N GLY A 224 -24.91 -10.49 -1.05
CA GLY A 224 -25.76 -9.81 -0.07
C GLY A 224 -25.07 -9.45 1.25
N THR A 225 -23.79 -9.79 1.39
CA THR A 225 -23.06 -9.67 2.65
C THR A 225 -22.65 -8.23 2.93
N ALA A 226 -22.99 -7.70 4.11
CA ALA A 226 -22.50 -6.42 4.59
C ALA A 226 -21.00 -6.50 4.88
N LEU A 227 -20.24 -5.58 4.30
CA LEU A 227 -18.85 -5.37 4.66
C LEU A 227 -18.75 -4.94 6.13
N ALA A 228 -17.70 -5.36 6.83
CA ALA A 228 -17.43 -4.93 8.19
C ALA A 228 -17.01 -3.46 8.20
N GLU A 229 -17.49 -2.75 9.21
CA GLU A 229 -17.02 -1.41 9.55
C GLU A 229 -15.57 -1.45 10.04
N GLU A 230 -14.71 -0.56 9.53
CA GLU A 230 -13.34 -0.47 10.04
C GLU A 230 -13.28 0.38 11.32
N ALA A 231 -12.80 -0.20 12.41
CA ALA A 231 -12.44 0.57 13.59
C ALA A 231 -11.28 1.53 13.28
N VAL A 232 -11.46 2.79 13.63
CA VAL A 232 -10.39 3.79 13.66
C VAL A 232 -9.89 3.83 15.10
N ASP A 233 -8.59 3.61 15.29
CA ASP A 233 -7.98 3.78 16.60
C ASP A 233 -7.98 5.27 16.95
N THR A 234 -8.72 5.62 18.00
CA THR A 234 -8.88 7.01 18.44
C THR A 234 -7.59 7.57 19.06
N SER A 235 -6.71 6.72 19.57
CA SER A 235 -5.44 7.14 20.18
C SER A 235 -4.42 7.57 19.11
N ASP A 236 -4.32 6.81 18.02
CA ASP A 236 -3.48 7.20 16.88
C ASP A 236 -4.00 8.47 16.19
N LEU A 237 -5.33 8.65 16.16
CA LEU A 237 -5.94 9.87 15.62
C LEU A 237 -5.63 11.10 16.49
N ASP A 238 -5.58 10.96 17.81
CA ASP A 238 -5.16 12.04 18.71
C ASP A 238 -3.71 12.44 18.46
N ALA A 239 -2.82 11.46 18.28
CA ALA A 239 -1.43 11.73 17.93
C ALA A 239 -1.31 12.48 16.59
N PHE A 240 -2.16 12.14 15.61
CA PHE A 240 -2.24 12.86 14.35
C PHE A 240 -2.70 14.31 14.54
N ILE A 241 -3.71 14.56 15.38
CA ILE A 241 -4.20 15.92 15.70
C ILE A 241 -3.10 16.75 16.35
N ASP A 242 -2.40 16.18 17.33
CA ASP A 242 -1.32 16.87 18.04
C ASP A 242 -0.14 17.17 17.09
N ALA A 243 0.16 16.25 16.16
CA ALA A 243 1.15 16.49 15.13
C ALA A 243 0.69 17.58 14.15
N LEU A 244 -0.58 17.57 13.71
CA LEU A 244 -1.14 18.59 12.80
C LEU A 244 -1.02 19.96 13.46
N LYS A 245 -1.37 20.06 14.74
CA LYS A 245 -1.25 21.29 15.52
C LYS A 245 0.19 21.82 15.54
N LYS A 246 1.17 20.94 15.75
CA LYS A 246 2.60 21.27 15.81
C LYS A 246 3.22 21.60 14.45
N VAL A 247 2.69 21.05 13.36
CA VAL A 247 3.26 21.22 12.01
C VAL A 247 2.62 22.41 11.30
N ALA A 248 1.29 22.50 11.30
CA ALA A 248 0.56 23.51 10.54
C ALA A 248 0.59 24.89 11.20
N PHE A 249 0.61 24.96 12.54
CA PHE A 249 0.54 26.23 13.28
C PHE A 249 1.89 26.63 13.91
N ARG A 250 2.96 26.54 13.12
CA ARG A 250 4.33 26.88 13.58
C ARG A 250 4.58 28.39 13.56
N GLY A 251 5.14 28.93 14.63
CA GLY A 251 5.45 30.35 14.76
C GLY A 251 4.45 31.09 15.67
N GLN A 252 4.87 32.22 16.22
CA GLN A 252 4.15 32.87 17.33
C GLN A 252 2.73 33.31 16.96
N LEU A 253 2.55 33.96 15.79
CA LEU A 253 1.23 34.43 15.34
C LEU A 253 0.25 33.27 15.09
N LEU A 254 0.75 32.16 14.52
CA LEU A 254 -0.07 30.97 14.24
C LEU A 254 -0.44 30.19 15.51
N ARG A 255 0.42 30.22 16.53
CA ARG A 255 0.11 29.67 17.86
C ARG A 255 -1.03 30.42 18.53
N THR A 256 -0.98 31.75 18.53
CA THR A 256 -2.07 32.57 19.09
C THR A 256 -3.38 32.35 18.34
N TYR A 257 -3.33 32.21 17.01
CA TYR A 257 -4.50 31.85 16.21
C TYR A 257 -5.12 30.53 16.66
N VAL A 258 -4.33 29.44 16.75
CA VAL A 258 -4.88 28.14 17.13
C VAL A 258 -5.38 28.09 18.58
N GLU A 259 -4.75 28.85 19.50
CA GLU A 259 -5.23 29.00 20.88
C GLU A 259 -6.58 29.73 20.95
N ASN A 260 -6.77 30.76 20.13
CA ASN A 260 -8.06 31.46 20.02
C ASN A 260 -9.12 30.57 19.36
N LEU A 261 -8.72 29.81 18.33
CA LEU A 261 -9.59 28.83 17.69
C LEU A 261 -10.03 27.75 18.68
N ASP A 262 -9.14 27.25 19.55
CA ASP A 262 -9.50 26.30 20.61
C ASP A 262 -10.56 26.84 21.56
N LYS A 263 -10.40 28.08 22.03
CA LYS A 263 -11.36 28.74 22.92
C LYS A 263 -12.71 28.93 22.23
N TRP A 264 -12.68 29.34 20.97
CA TRP A 264 -13.89 29.51 20.17
C TRP A 264 -14.60 28.17 19.96
N LEU A 265 -13.88 27.12 19.54
CA LEU A 265 -14.43 25.77 19.37
C LEU A 265 -15.01 25.20 20.67
N ALA A 266 -14.39 25.47 21.82
CA ALA A 266 -14.92 25.10 23.12
C ALA A 266 -16.23 25.82 23.49
N THR A 267 -16.52 26.96 22.84
CA THR A 267 -17.73 27.77 23.10
C THR A 267 -18.87 27.43 22.14
N VAL A 268 -18.55 27.22 20.86
CA VAL A 268 -19.58 27.07 19.81
C VAL A 268 -19.66 25.68 19.18
N GLY A 269 -18.61 24.87 19.35
CA GLY A 269 -18.57 23.49 18.88
C GLY A 269 -18.96 22.50 19.98
N PRO A 270 -18.75 21.19 19.76
CA PRO A 270 -18.24 20.54 18.56
C PRO A 270 -19.23 20.57 17.40
N PHE A 271 -18.73 20.53 16.16
CA PHE A 271 -19.55 20.55 14.95
C PHE A 271 -19.75 19.15 14.37
N GLU A 272 -20.96 18.89 13.86
CA GLU A 272 -21.25 17.68 13.11
C GLU A 272 -20.66 17.73 11.70
N VAL A 273 -20.73 18.90 11.06
CA VAL A 273 -20.30 19.12 9.68
C VAL A 273 -19.38 20.35 9.59
N VAL A 274 -18.22 20.18 8.96
CA VAL A 274 -17.28 21.25 8.62
C VAL A 274 -17.28 21.42 7.10
N ILE A 275 -17.51 22.63 6.62
CA ILE A 275 -17.72 22.92 5.21
C ILE A 275 -16.51 23.68 4.66
N ASP A 276 -15.81 23.05 3.72
CA ASP A 276 -14.74 23.67 2.93
C ASP A 276 -15.35 24.62 1.91
N SER A 277 -15.46 25.89 2.31
CA SER A 277 -16.20 26.85 1.52
C SER A 277 -15.49 27.21 0.22
N ALA A 278 -14.15 27.24 0.25
CA ALA A 278 -13.36 27.50 -0.95
C ALA A 278 -13.58 26.40 -1.99
N ASN A 279 -13.57 25.13 -1.58
CA ASN A 279 -13.78 24.01 -2.48
C ASN A 279 -15.23 23.90 -2.98
N VAL A 280 -16.23 24.16 -2.13
CA VAL A 280 -17.64 24.16 -2.54
C VAL A 280 -17.93 25.26 -3.55
N CYS A 281 -17.37 26.45 -3.34
CA CYS A 281 -17.55 27.58 -4.24
C CYS A 281 -16.66 27.51 -5.50
N TYR A 282 -15.69 26.59 -5.56
CA TYR A 282 -14.78 26.47 -6.70
C TYR A 282 -15.31 25.49 -7.74
N GLU A 283 -15.75 26.02 -8.88
CA GLU A 283 -16.12 25.23 -10.06
C GLU A 283 -15.08 25.43 -11.16
N LYS A 284 -14.62 24.33 -11.78
CA LYS A 284 -13.57 24.39 -12.81
C LYS A 284 -14.00 25.29 -13.97
N GLY A 285 -13.31 26.42 -14.14
CA GLY A 285 -13.46 27.30 -15.29
C GLY A 285 -14.37 28.52 -15.09
N ILE A 286 -14.93 28.73 -13.89
CA ILE A 286 -15.70 29.93 -13.54
C ILE A 286 -14.92 30.73 -12.49
N ASP A 287 -14.93 32.06 -12.62
CA ASP A 287 -14.22 32.96 -11.71
C ASP A 287 -14.72 32.79 -10.26
N LYS A 288 -13.79 32.80 -9.30
CA LYS A 288 -13.95 32.19 -7.96
C LYS A 288 -14.98 32.86 -7.04
N HIS A 289 -15.67 33.91 -7.50
CA HIS A 289 -16.39 34.86 -6.64
C HIS A 289 -17.69 35.40 -7.24
N THR A 290 -18.45 34.60 -8.00
CA THR A 290 -19.80 34.99 -8.46
C THR A 290 -20.87 34.65 -7.41
N GLU A 291 -21.98 35.40 -7.40
CA GLU A 291 -23.10 35.21 -6.45
C GLU A 291 -23.68 33.78 -6.47
N ASN A 292 -23.67 33.12 -7.62
CA ASN A 292 -24.17 31.75 -7.81
C ASN A 292 -23.42 30.70 -6.96
N ASN A 293 -22.17 30.97 -6.57
CA ASN A 293 -21.39 30.04 -5.75
C ASN A 293 -21.75 30.12 -4.25
N VAL A 294 -22.43 31.18 -3.82
CA VAL A 294 -22.86 31.40 -2.43
C VAL A 294 -24.12 30.60 -2.11
N ASP A 295 -25.04 30.52 -3.08
CA ASP A 295 -26.28 29.75 -2.92
C ASP A 295 -25.98 28.27 -2.65
N LYS A 296 -24.90 27.74 -3.21
CA LYS A 296 -24.39 26.38 -2.91
C LYS A 296 -24.12 26.19 -1.41
N LEU A 297 -23.49 27.17 -0.75
CA LEU A 297 -23.22 27.13 0.69
C LEU A 297 -24.51 27.22 1.51
N PHE A 298 -25.46 28.06 1.10
CA PHE A 298 -26.77 28.14 1.73
C PHE A 298 -27.57 26.84 1.58
N MET A 299 -27.51 26.19 0.42
CA MET A 299 -28.18 24.90 0.21
C MET A 299 -27.60 23.82 1.14
N ILE A 300 -26.28 23.76 1.31
CA ILE A 300 -25.65 22.86 2.29
C ILE A 300 -26.10 23.22 3.72
N SER A 301 -26.15 24.51 4.07
CA SER A 301 -26.66 24.97 5.37
C SER A 301 -28.08 24.47 5.62
N ILE A 302 -28.99 24.69 4.67
CA ILE A 302 -30.40 24.30 4.77
C ILE A 302 -30.51 22.78 4.94
N GLN A 303 -29.72 22.00 4.20
CA GLN A 303 -29.70 20.55 4.34
C GLN A 303 -29.18 20.12 5.71
N CYS A 304 -28.14 20.76 6.24
CA CYS A 304 -27.65 20.48 7.59
C CYS A 304 -28.72 20.82 8.64
N ASP A 305 -29.34 22.01 8.55
CA ASP A 305 -30.40 22.44 9.45
C ASP A 305 -31.61 21.48 9.44
N ALA A 306 -32.04 21.05 8.25
CA ALA A 306 -33.14 20.08 8.09
C ALA A 306 -32.84 18.72 8.73
N ASN A 307 -31.56 18.35 8.79
CA ASN A 307 -31.09 17.13 9.47
C ASN A 307 -30.78 17.35 10.95
N GLY A 308 -30.98 18.55 11.48
CA GLY A 308 -30.62 18.92 12.86
C GLY A 308 -29.11 18.93 13.11
N GLN A 309 -28.29 19.10 12.07
CA GLN A 309 -26.84 19.00 12.14
C GLN A 309 -26.17 20.35 12.41
N SER A 310 -25.38 20.41 13.48
CA SER A 310 -24.50 21.55 13.74
C SER A 310 -23.41 21.65 12.66
N HIS A 311 -23.15 22.86 12.16
CA HIS A 311 -22.18 23.03 11.08
C HIS A 311 -21.40 24.34 11.13
N CYS A 312 -20.18 24.31 10.57
CA CYS A 312 -19.26 25.43 10.50
C CYS A 312 -18.69 25.58 9.09
N PHE A 313 -18.64 26.82 8.60
CA PHE A 313 -17.98 27.18 7.35
C PHE A 313 -16.52 27.57 7.62
N VAL A 314 -15.59 27.03 6.83
CA VAL A 314 -14.19 27.47 6.83
C VAL A 314 -13.91 28.18 5.52
N ALA A 315 -13.47 29.42 5.61
CA ALA A 315 -13.34 30.31 4.47
C ALA A 315 -12.01 31.07 4.50
N SER A 316 -11.46 31.41 3.32
CA SER A 316 -10.33 32.32 3.23
C SER A 316 -10.77 33.78 3.43
N GLU A 317 -9.86 34.66 3.84
CA GLU A 317 -10.15 36.10 4.02
C GLU A 317 -10.74 36.77 2.76
N GLY A 318 -10.36 36.30 1.57
CA GLY A 318 -10.89 36.79 0.29
C GLY A 318 -12.39 36.53 0.08
N MET A 319 -12.99 35.64 0.87
CA MET A 319 -14.43 35.32 0.81
C MET A 319 -15.28 36.18 1.76
N ASN A 320 -14.70 37.19 2.44
CA ASN A 320 -15.40 37.99 3.44
C ASN A 320 -16.75 38.58 2.97
N PRO A 321 -16.86 39.20 1.77
CA PRO A 321 -18.14 39.75 1.29
C PRO A 321 -19.23 38.68 1.14
N VAL A 322 -18.83 37.48 0.70
CA VAL A 322 -19.72 36.32 0.51
C VAL A 322 -20.17 35.74 1.85
N MET A 323 -19.24 35.57 2.78
CA MET A 323 -19.48 34.95 4.09
C MET A 323 -20.32 35.83 5.02
N ARG A 324 -20.34 37.15 4.82
CA ARG A 324 -21.14 38.07 5.64
C ARG A 324 -22.62 37.71 5.67
N ARG A 325 -23.20 37.28 4.54
CA ARG A 325 -24.59 36.82 4.47
C ARG A 325 -24.85 35.60 5.36
N LEU A 326 -23.90 34.67 5.46
CA LEU A 326 -24.01 33.50 6.34
C LEU A 326 -23.87 33.90 7.82
N ILE A 327 -22.98 34.84 8.13
CA ILE A 327 -22.80 35.39 9.48
C ILE A 327 -24.06 36.12 9.93
N ASP A 328 -24.65 36.97 9.08
CA ASP A 328 -25.89 37.70 9.36
C ASP A 328 -27.07 36.74 9.55
N ALA A 329 -27.03 35.55 8.92
CA ALA A 329 -27.96 34.45 9.14
C ALA A 329 -27.64 33.60 10.39
N GLY A 330 -26.70 34.03 11.23
CA GLY A 330 -26.33 33.37 12.49
C GLY A 330 -25.47 32.11 12.33
N LYS A 331 -24.83 31.92 11.16
CA LYS A 331 -24.00 30.73 10.91
C LYS A 331 -22.59 30.89 11.46
N SER A 332 -22.01 29.79 11.91
CA SER A 332 -20.64 29.73 12.41
C SER A 332 -19.65 29.75 11.24
N VAL A 333 -18.76 30.75 11.21
CA VAL A 333 -17.76 30.92 10.17
C VAL A 333 -16.38 31.12 10.79
N VAL A 334 -15.38 30.40 10.28
CA VAL A 334 -13.97 30.56 10.64
C VAL A 334 -13.21 31.07 9.42
N TYR A 335 -12.53 32.20 9.59
CA TYR A 335 -11.63 32.72 8.57
C TYR A 335 -10.21 32.18 8.74
N VAL A 336 -9.63 31.72 7.63
CA VAL A 336 -8.25 31.25 7.54
C VAL A 336 -7.35 32.44 7.18
N PRO A 337 -6.36 32.78 8.03
CA PRO A 337 -5.36 33.80 7.74
C PRO A 337 -4.57 33.48 6.48
N ALA A 338 -4.17 34.51 5.72
CA ALA A 338 -3.44 34.34 4.46
C ALA A 338 -2.11 33.54 4.58
N GLN A 339 -1.53 33.47 5.78
CA GLN A 339 -0.29 32.73 6.06
C GLN A 339 -0.54 31.24 6.38
N LEU A 340 -1.79 30.78 6.44
CA LEU A 340 -2.18 29.41 6.72
C LEU A 340 -2.80 28.74 5.51
N ASN A 341 -2.57 27.42 5.42
CA ASN A 341 -3.31 26.55 4.52
C ASN A 341 -4.69 26.26 5.14
N ASP A 342 -5.75 26.49 4.38
CA ASP A 342 -7.14 26.24 4.74
C ASP A 342 -7.43 24.76 5.04
N ASP A 343 -6.83 23.83 4.31
CA ASP A 343 -6.88 22.39 4.59
C ASP A 343 -6.50 22.09 6.05
N SER A 344 -5.47 22.78 6.57
CA SER A 344 -5.00 22.54 7.94
C SER A 344 -6.02 22.98 8.99
N VAL A 345 -6.73 24.08 8.74
CA VAL A 345 -7.79 24.59 9.62
C VAL A 345 -9.03 23.71 9.53
N ILE A 346 -9.44 23.33 8.32
CA ILE A 346 -10.56 22.41 8.08
C ILE A 346 -10.34 21.10 8.83
N LEU A 347 -9.19 20.46 8.62
CA LEU A 347 -8.84 19.21 9.27
C LEU A 347 -8.75 19.37 10.79
N TYR A 348 -8.20 20.48 11.28
CA TYR A 348 -8.11 20.72 12.72
C TYR A 348 -9.49 20.79 13.37
N ILE A 349 -10.43 21.58 12.83
CA ILE A 349 -11.79 21.73 13.38
C ILE A 349 -12.55 20.40 13.34
N ALA A 350 -12.45 19.68 12.22
CA ALA A 350 -13.14 18.41 12.03
C ALA A 350 -12.62 17.34 12.98
N LEU A 351 -11.30 17.16 13.03
CA LEU A 351 -10.67 16.20 13.92
C LEU A 351 -10.83 16.58 15.40
N TRP A 352 -10.81 17.88 15.73
CA TRP A 352 -11.10 18.36 17.08
C TRP A 352 -12.52 17.98 17.50
N SER A 353 -13.52 18.24 16.65
CA SER A 353 -14.93 17.91 16.93
C SER A 353 -15.12 16.40 17.12
N HIS A 354 -14.43 15.60 16.30
CA HIS A 354 -14.40 14.14 16.47
C HIS A 354 -13.71 13.74 17.78
N ARG A 355 -12.57 14.35 18.14
CA ARG A 355 -11.83 14.06 19.38
C ARG A 355 -12.66 14.34 20.63
N GLN A 356 -13.40 15.44 20.66
CA GLN A 356 -14.22 15.79 21.82
C GLN A 356 -15.38 14.82 22.05
N THR A 357 -16.00 14.33 20.97
CA THR A 357 -17.22 13.51 21.07
C THR A 357 -16.96 12.01 20.96
N ARG A 358 -15.83 11.62 20.34
CA ARG A 358 -15.52 10.24 19.91
C ARG A 358 -16.60 9.62 19.02
N ARG A 359 -17.39 10.46 18.33
CA ARG A 359 -18.48 10.03 17.45
C ARG A 359 -18.16 10.38 16.01
N PHE A 360 -18.38 9.45 15.09
CA PHE A 360 -18.27 9.69 13.64
C PHE A 360 -19.42 10.51 13.06
N SER A 361 -20.47 10.78 13.85
CA SER A 361 -21.44 11.80 13.50
C SER A 361 -20.84 13.21 13.58
N HIS A 362 -19.71 13.39 14.28
CA HIS A 362 -19.04 14.68 14.43
C HIS A 362 -17.72 14.75 13.66
N GLY A 363 -17.44 15.96 13.16
CA GLY A 363 -16.27 16.20 12.34
C GLY A 363 -16.37 15.66 10.93
N LYS A 364 -17.58 15.52 10.36
CA LYS A 364 -17.70 15.27 8.92
C LYS A 364 -17.19 16.48 8.15
N VAL A 365 -16.62 16.27 6.97
CA VAL A 365 -16.05 17.33 6.15
C VAL A 365 -16.66 17.31 4.76
N VAL A 366 -17.31 18.41 4.37
CA VAL A 366 -17.82 18.59 3.01
C VAL A 366 -16.72 19.21 2.18
N THR A 367 -16.11 18.40 1.31
CA THR A 367 -15.04 18.86 0.41
C THR A 367 -14.86 17.86 -0.72
N ASN A 368 -14.46 18.36 -1.89
CA ASN A 368 -13.93 17.56 -2.96
C ASN A 368 -12.40 17.40 -2.95
N ASP A 369 -11.69 18.06 -2.04
CA ASP A 369 -10.24 17.92 -1.89
C ASP A 369 -9.85 16.53 -1.35
N ASN A 370 -8.64 16.10 -1.69
CA ASN A 370 -8.03 14.90 -1.14
C ASN A 370 -7.06 15.16 0.01
N PHE A 371 -6.82 16.41 0.41
CA PHE A 371 -5.86 16.82 1.44
C PHE A 371 -4.46 16.27 1.19
N ARG A 372 -4.08 16.08 -0.08
CA ARG A 372 -2.84 15.36 -0.43
C ARG A 372 -1.62 16.04 0.16
N ASP A 373 -1.55 17.35 0.05
CA ASP A 373 -0.37 18.13 0.41
C ASP A 373 -0.16 18.15 1.93
N VAL A 374 -1.24 18.30 2.71
CA VAL A 374 -1.19 18.24 4.17
C VAL A 374 -0.83 16.83 4.64
N VAL A 375 -1.48 15.79 4.09
CA VAL A 375 -1.21 14.40 4.47
C VAL A 375 0.22 14.00 4.15
N GLU A 376 0.75 14.41 3.00
CA GLU A 376 2.13 14.14 2.61
C GLU A 376 3.12 14.78 3.59
N HIS A 377 2.90 16.04 3.97
CA HIS A 377 3.73 16.71 4.97
C HIS A 377 3.63 16.06 6.35
N MET A 378 2.42 15.67 6.76
CA MET A 378 2.16 15.02 8.05
C MET A 378 2.78 13.62 8.14
N SER A 379 2.78 12.86 7.04
CA SER A 379 3.32 11.50 6.97
C SER A 379 4.81 11.39 7.30
N LYS A 380 5.54 12.51 7.23
CA LYS A 380 6.95 12.60 7.65
C LYS A 380 7.13 12.59 9.17
N THR A 381 6.08 12.90 9.93
CA THR A 381 6.13 13.12 11.39
C THR A 381 5.28 12.11 12.15
N VAL A 382 4.15 11.69 11.59
CA VAL A 382 3.19 10.77 12.22
C VAL A 382 2.67 9.79 11.18
N ASP A 383 2.27 8.61 11.62
CA ASP A 383 1.59 7.64 10.78
C ASP A 383 0.28 8.21 10.22
N SER A 384 0.15 8.23 8.89
CA SER A 384 -1.03 8.76 8.19
C SER A 384 -2.13 7.72 7.95
N ARG A 385 -1.91 6.45 8.35
CA ARG A 385 -2.92 5.38 8.20
C ARG A 385 -4.21 5.67 8.97
N PRO A 386 -4.20 6.09 10.26
CA PRO A 386 -5.42 6.43 11.00
C PRO A 386 -6.20 7.55 10.33
N PHE A 387 -5.50 8.59 9.87
CA PHE A 387 -6.11 9.71 9.14
C PHE A 387 -6.79 9.23 7.85
N SER A 388 -6.14 8.36 7.08
CA SER A 388 -6.70 7.84 5.83
C SER A 388 -8.01 7.08 6.06
N LYS A 389 -8.10 6.31 7.16
CA LYS A 389 -9.34 5.63 7.56
C LYS A 389 -10.41 6.60 8.03
N TRP A 390 -10.03 7.60 8.84
CA TRP A 390 -10.95 8.64 9.28
C TRP A 390 -11.51 9.42 8.09
N LYS A 391 -10.66 9.82 7.13
CA LYS A 391 -11.03 10.55 5.92
C LYS A 391 -12.08 9.81 5.10
N ALA A 392 -11.91 8.49 4.91
CA ALA A 392 -12.87 7.65 4.20
C ALA A 392 -14.25 7.56 4.89
N ARG A 393 -14.35 7.91 6.18
CA ARG A 393 -15.61 7.95 6.92
C ARG A 393 -16.19 9.36 7.05
N ALA A 394 -15.31 10.34 7.24
CA ALA A 394 -15.69 11.69 7.62
C ALA A 394 -15.89 12.59 6.40
N CYS A 395 -15.18 12.36 5.28
CA CYS A 395 -15.29 13.22 4.11
C CYS A 395 -16.51 12.91 3.26
N VAL A 396 -17.18 13.96 2.80
CA VAL A 396 -18.39 13.93 2.00
C VAL A 396 -18.13 14.73 0.72
N SER A 397 -18.27 14.09 -0.43
CA SER A 397 -18.22 14.74 -1.74
C SER A 397 -19.52 15.50 -2.00
N HIS A 398 -19.39 16.57 -2.78
CA HIS A 398 -20.52 17.27 -3.36
C HIS A 398 -20.47 17.14 -4.89
N GLU A 399 -21.64 17.03 -5.52
CA GLU A 399 -21.81 17.02 -6.98
C GLU A 399 -22.84 18.07 -7.38
N ASP A 400 -22.56 18.77 -8.48
CA ASP A 400 -23.49 19.70 -9.08
C ASP A 400 -24.37 18.96 -10.10
N ARG A 401 -25.68 18.89 -9.85
CA ARG A 401 -26.65 18.40 -10.83
C ARG A 401 -27.32 19.60 -11.50
N ALA A 402 -27.70 19.43 -12.76
CA ALA A 402 -28.24 20.44 -13.69
C ALA A 402 -29.48 21.27 -13.23
N LEU A 403 -29.88 21.17 -11.97
CA LEU A 403 -31.00 21.87 -11.35
C LEU A 403 -30.65 22.31 -9.91
N ASN A 404 -29.53 22.99 -9.63
CA ASN A 404 -29.24 23.59 -8.30
C ASN A 404 -29.39 22.66 -7.07
N VAL A 405 -29.42 21.34 -7.26
CA VAL A 405 -29.52 20.37 -6.16
C VAL A 405 -28.11 19.83 -5.91
N MET A 406 -27.48 20.33 -4.84
CA MET A 406 -26.26 19.74 -4.31
C MET A 406 -26.58 18.41 -3.66
N GLN A 407 -25.94 17.34 -4.12
CA GLN A 407 -26.02 16.03 -3.47
C GLN A 407 -24.76 15.80 -2.63
N MET A 408 -24.95 15.63 -1.33
CA MET A 408 -23.90 15.21 -0.40
C MET A 408 -23.77 13.68 -0.40
N ASN A 409 -22.66 13.17 -0.95
CA ASN A 409 -22.37 11.74 -1.03
C ASN A 409 -21.19 11.41 -0.10
N ALA A 410 -21.36 10.47 0.83
CA ALA A 410 -20.24 9.97 1.64
C ALA A 410 -19.12 9.45 0.72
N ARG A 411 -17.87 9.91 0.90
CA ARG A 411 -16.74 9.46 0.10
C ARG A 411 -16.26 8.11 0.59
N GLY A 412 -16.67 7.06 -0.10
CA GLY A 412 -16.33 5.69 0.28
C GLY A 412 -17.26 5.19 1.37
N GLY A 413 -17.66 3.92 1.25
CA GLY A 413 -18.59 3.32 2.20
C GLY A 413 -18.05 3.36 3.62
N HIS A 414 -18.96 3.31 4.61
CA HIS A 414 -18.68 3.19 6.05
C HIS A 414 -17.86 1.93 6.45
N TYR A 415 -17.31 1.23 5.48
CA TYR A 415 -16.91 -0.17 5.51
C TYR A 415 -15.46 -0.32 5.02
N ALA A 416 -14.71 -1.22 5.65
CA ALA A 416 -13.27 -1.28 5.45
C ALA A 416 -12.91 -1.61 4.00
N GLU A 417 -12.05 -0.78 3.38
CA GLU A 417 -11.33 -1.08 2.14
C GLU A 417 -10.23 -2.13 2.38
N LYS A 418 -10.58 -3.20 3.07
CA LYS A 418 -9.68 -4.26 3.47
C LYS A 418 -10.22 -5.61 3.07
N PHE A 419 -9.32 -6.57 3.10
CA PHE A 419 -9.66 -7.97 2.96
C PHE A 419 -10.60 -8.37 4.11
N GLN A 420 -11.81 -8.86 3.80
CA GLN A 420 -12.80 -9.24 4.82
C GLN A 420 -13.34 -10.63 4.57
N SER A 421 -13.56 -11.41 5.63
CA SER A 421 -14.22 -12.73 5.59
C SER A 421 -15.49 -12.74 6.41
N ASN A 422 -16.59 -13.28 5.89
CA ASN A 422 -17.80 -13.53 6.69
C ASN A 422 -17.91 -15.02 7.07
N ALA A 423 -18.44 -15.29 8.26
CA ALA A 423 -18.28 -16.57 8.96
C ALA A 423 -19.32 -17.65 8.60
N ALA A 424 -20.46 -17.29 8.00
CA ALA A 424 -21.55 -18.23 7.70
C ALA A 424 -21.29 -19.03 6.42
N GLU A 425 -20.72 -18.37 5.41
CA GLU A 425 -20.18 -18.91 4.17
C GLU A 425 -18.92 -18.08 3.90
N VAL A 426 -17.77 -18.71 3.62
CA VAL A 426 -16.48 -17.99 3.54
C VAL A 426 -16.41 -17.18 2.24
N TYR A 427 -17.09 -16.04 2.22
CA TYR A 427 -16.94 -14.99 1.23
C TYR A 427 -15.81 -14.09 1.65
N TRP A 428 -14.94 -13.77 0.70
CA TRP A 428 -13.93 -12.74 0.84
C TRP A 428 -14.20 -11.58 -0.09
N HIS A 429 -14.09 -10.37 0.43
CA HIS A 429 -14.19 -9.15 -0.36
C HIS A 429 -12.81 -8.50 -0.47
N ILE A 430 -12.36 -8.28 -1.70
CA ILE A 430 -11.03 -7.77 -2.01
C ILE A 430 -11.16 -6.48 -2.82
N PRO A 431 -10.75 -5.32 -2.29
CA PRO A 431 -10.79 -4.09 -3.07
C PRO A 431 -9.73 -4.13 -4.17
N VAL A 432 -10.13 -3.74 -5.37
CA VAL A 432 -9.27 -3.66 -6.56
C VAL A 432 -8.74 -2.23 -6.67
N ASN A 433 -7.44 -2.08 -6.90
CA ASN A 433 -6.82 -0.81 -7.20
C ASN A 433 -7.27 -0.33 -8.58
N ASP A 434 -8.24 0.57 -8.59
CA ASP A 434 -8.69 1.28 -9.78
C ASP A 434 -8.62 2.79 -9.52
N ARG A 435 -8.48 3.59 -10.58
CA ARG A 435 -8.26 5.04 -10.49
C ARG A 435 -9.49 5.83 -10.04
N VAL A 436 -10.58 5.17 -9.66
CA VAL A 436 -11.85 5.80 -9.28
C VAL A 436 -12.05 5.67 -7.76
N PRO A 437 -11.81 6.74 -6.97
CA PRO A 437 -11.83 6.67 -5.51
C PRO A 437 -13.21 6.37 -4.93
N ASN A 438 -14.27 6.90 -5.55
CA ASN A 438 -15.65 6.79 -5.05
C ASN A 438 -16.42 5.62 -5.64
N ASN A 439 -15.82 4.90 -6.60
CA ASN A 439 -16.47 3.81 -7.31
C ASN A 439 -15.47 2.69 -7.58
N ARG A 440 -14.84 2.24 -6.49
CA ARG A 440 -13.79 1.25 -6.56
C ARG A 440 -14.41 -0.13 -6.78
N PRO A 441 -13.93 -0.90 -7.76
CA PRO A 441 -14.37 -2.28 -7.94
C PRO A 441 -13.80 -3.22 -6.89
N TRP A 442 -14.47 -4.36 -6.72
CA TRP A 442 -14.14 -5.39 -5.75
C TRP A 442 -14.17 -6.77 -6.39
N LEU A 443 -13.45 -7.70 -5.78
CA LEU A 443 -13.65 -9.13 -6.01
C LEU A 443 -14.47 -9.70 -4.86
N CYS A 444 -15.57 -10.37 -5.19
CA CYS A 444 -16.30 -11.24 -4.28
C CYS A 444 -15.83 -12.68 -4.51
N VAL A 445 -15.18 -13.27 -3.53
CA VAL A 445 -14.56 -14.60 -3.60
C VAL A 445 -15.31 -15.54 -2.67
N ARG A 446 -16.04 -16.49 -3.21
CA ARG A 446 -16.66 -17.58 -2.45
C ARG A 446 -15.74 -18.79 -2.49
N MET A 447 -15.28 -19.25 -1.33
CA MET A 447 -14.60 -20.56 -1.27
C MET A 447 -15.62 -21.67 -1.47
N LEU A 448 -15.34 -22.59 -2.40
CA LEU A 448 -16.21 -23.74 -2.61
C LEU A 448 -15.95 -24.78 -1.50
N PRO A 449 -16.99 -25.38 -0.91
CA PRO A 449 -16.80 -26.48 0.03
C PRO A 449 -16.05 -27.62 -0.66
N LYS A 450 -15.15 -28.31 0.06
CA LYS A 450 -14.50 -29.51 -0.46
C LYS A 450 -15.60 -30.47 -0.93
N GLN A 451 -15.66 -30.73 -2.23
CA GLN A 451 -16.43 -31.85 -2.73
C GLN A 451 -15.84 -33.10 -2.07
N LYS A 452 -16.63 -33.79 -1.25
CA LYS A 452 -16.25 -35.13 -0.77
C LYS A 452 -16.12 -35.97 -2.04
N ALA A 453 -14.90 -36.43 -2.31
CA ALA A 453 -14.63 -37.39 -3.37
C ALA A 453 -15.32 -38.72 -3.07
#